data_AF-A0A956SLV1-F1
#
_entry.id   AF-A0A956SLV1-F1
#
_cell.length_a   1.000
_cell.length_b   1.000
_cell.length_c   1.000
_cell.angle_alpha   90.00
_cell.angle_beta   90.00
_cell.angle_gamma   90.00
#
_symmetry.space_group_name_H-M   'P 1'
#
loop_
_entity.id
_entity.type
_entity.pdbx_description
1 polymer ?
#
loop_
_entity_poly.entity_id
_entity_poly.type
_entity_poly.pdbx_seq_one_letter_code
_entity_poly.pdbx_strand_id
1 'polypeptide(L)'
;MAKKAKEKRTIFLLLFLFKIKIILTRIEVLKLNDSTISLFEKIKPWLNLKTTEFHLLGYTQISQADLWRYLISFSWKKMIPIHYYQQIECIMQLTPNDYLNFASVEALVSPISLLEDMNIDDLL
;
A
#
# COMPACT_ATOMS: atom_id res chain seq x y z
N MET A 1 -42.45 5.13 -39.01
CA MET A 1 -41.26 5.97 -38.74
C MET A 1 -41.04 6.32 -37.25
N ALA A 2 -42.08 6.33 -36.39
CA ALA A 2 -41.97 6.76 -34.98
C ALA A 2 -41.16 5.83 -34.03
N LYS A 3 -41.10 4.51 -34.28
CA LYS A 3 -40.43 3.53 -33.41
C LYS A 3 -38.90 3.76 -33.30
N LYS A 4 -38.26 4.06 -34.44
CA LYS A 4 -36.81 4.31 -34.53
C LYS A 4 -36.38 5.60 -33.82
N ALA A 5 -37.27 6.60 -33.75
CA ALA A 5 -37.02 7.85 -33.03
C ALA A 5 -37.11 7.65 -31.50
N LYS A 6 -38.04 6.81 -31.03
CA LYS A 6 -38.20 6.50 -29.60
C LYS A 6 -37.00 5.71 -29.06
N GLU A 7 -36.54 4.72 -29.82
CA GLU A 7 -35.37 3.89 -29.46
C GLU A 7 -34.08 4.70 -29.35
N LYS A 8 -33.82 5.60 -30.31
CA LYS A 8 -32.68 6.53 -30.25
C LYS A 8 -32.72 7.45 -29.02
N ARG A 9 -33.91 7.92 -28.63
CA ARG A 9 -34.10 8.73 -27.41
C ARG A 9 -33.82 7.92 -26.15
N THR A 10 -34.27 6.67 -26.08
CA THR A 10 -34.01 5.78 -24.94
C THR A 10 -32.53 5.48 -24.78
N ILE A 11 -31.82 5.18 -25.88
CA ILE A 11 -30.37 4.95 -25.87
C ILE A 11 -29.62 6.20 -25.43
N PHE A 12 -30.02 7.38 -25.92
CA PHE A 12 -29.41 8.65 -25.51
C PHE A 12 -29.63 8.94 -24.02
N LEU A 13 -30.82 8.66 -23.49
CA LEU A 13 -31.14 8.81 -22.06
C LEU A 13 -30.33 7.84 -21.21
N LEU A 14 -30.20 6.57 -21.62
CA LEU A 14 -29.39 5.58 -20.92
C LEU A 14 -27.90 5.95 -20.90
N LEU A 15 -27.35 6.41 -22.02
CA LEU A 15 -25.97 6.88 -22.10
C LEU A 15 -25.73 8.13 -21.26
N PHE A 16 -26.71 9.05 -21.21
CA PHE A 16 -26.66 10.24 -20.37
C PHE A 16 -26.70 9.89 -18.87
N LEU A 17 -27.60 8.99 -18.47
CA LEU A 17 -27.67 8.48 -17.08
C LEU A 17 -26.42 7.70 -16.69
N PHE A 18 -25.84 6.91 -17.61
CA PHE A 18 -24.59 6.21 -17.38
C PHE A 18 -23.41 7.18 -17.22
N LYS A 19 -23.33 8.23 -18.06
CA LYS A 19 -22.34 9.31 -17.89
C LYS A 19 -22.52 10.03 -16.56
N ILE A 20 -23.75 10.37 -16.17
CA ILE A 20 -24.03 10.98 -14.85
C ILE A 20 -23.59 10.03 -13.73
N LYS A 21 -23.92 8.74 -13.80
CA LYS A 21 -23.51 7.75 -12.79
C LYS A 21 -21.99 7.64 -12.69
N ILE A 22 -21.27 7.59 -13.82
CA ILE A 22 -19.80 7.60 -13.85
C ILE A 22 -19.25 8.88 -13.22
N ILE A 23 -19.81 10.04 -13.56
CA ILE A 23 -19.38 11.33 -13.02
C ILE A 23 -19.65 11.40 -11.52
N LEU A 24 -20.81 10.93 -11.04
CA LEU A 24 -21.15 10.89 -9.62
C LEU A 24 -20.23 9.94 -8.84
N THR A 25 -19.96 8.74 -9.34
CA THR A 25 -18.99 7.81 -8.73
C THR A 25 -17.58 8.42 -8.72
N ARG A 26 -17.19 9.12 -9.79
CA ARG A 26 -15.88 9.79 -9.86
C ARG A 26 -15.82 11.00 -8.91
N ILE A 27 -16.91 11.71 -8.68
CA ILE A 27 -17.02 12.78 -7.69
C ILE A 27 -16.97 12.22 -6.26
N GLU A 28 -17.58 11.07 -5.98
CA GLU A 28 -17.46 10.38 -4.68
C GLU A 28 -16.02 9.93 -4.41
N VAL A 29 -15.33 9.36 -5.41
CA VAL A 29 -13.91 8.99 -5.30
C VAL A 29 -13.01 10.22 -5.14
N LEU A 30 -13.34 11.35 -5.77
CA LEU A 30 -12.57 12.59 -5.63
C LEU A 30 -12.84 13.30 -4.29
N LYS A 31 -14.07 13.25 -3.76
CA LYS A 31 -14.41 13.79 -2.43
C LYS A 31 -13.74 13.04 -1.27
N LEU A 32 -13.24 11.83 -1.51
CA LEU A 32 -12.42 11.09 -0.55
C LEU A 32 -10.94 11.55 -0.51
N ASN A 33 -10.51 12.45 -1.40
CA ASN A 33 -9.09 12.79 -1.58
C ASN A 33 -8.70 14.23 -1.17
N ASP A 34 -9.61 15.03 -0.61
CA ASP A 34 -9.33 16.47 -0.36
C ASP A 34 -8.68 16.80 1.01
N SER A 35 -7.98 15.87 1.69
CA SER A 35 -7.11 16.24 2.85
C SER A 35 -5.98 15.26 3.24
N THR A 36 -5.66 14.24 2.43
CA THR A 36 -4.85 13.10 2.89
C THR A 36 -3.46 13.03 2.25
N ILE A 37 -2.48 13.69 2.85
CA ILE A 37 -1.07 13.27 2.65
C ILE A 37 -0.99 11.79 3.07
N SER A 38 -0.50 10.90 2.19
CA SER A 38 -0.38 9.47 2.50
C SER A 38 0.49 9.28 3.75
N LEU A 39 0.20 8.27 4.58
CA LEU A 39 0.98 8.01 5.80
C LEU A 39 2.48 7.94 5.50
N PHE A 40 2.84 7.30 4.38
CA PHE A 40 4.21 7.24 3.88
C PHE A 40 4.83 8.64 3.69
N GLU A 41 4.16 9.55 2.98
CA GLU A 41 4.69 10.91 2.76
C GLU A 41 4.81 11.70 4.07
N LYS A 42 3.96 11.43 5.07
CA LYS A 42 4.09 12.06 6.41
C LYS A 42 5.37 11.61 7.13
N ILE A 43 5.66 10.31 7.15
CA ILE A 43 6.79 9.76 7.91
C ILE A 43 8.11 9.67 7.12
N LYS A 44 8.06 9.87 5.80
CA LYS A 44 9.20 9.80 4.88
C LYS A 44 10.46 10.55 5.34
N PRO A 45 10.38 11.78 5.91
CA PRO A 45 11.56 12.44 6.44
C PRO A 45 12.27 11.64 7.54
N TRP A 46 11.51 10.98 8.41
CA TRP A 46 12.04 10.14 9.49
C TRP A 46 12.62 8.83 8.97
N LEU A 47 11.96 8.22 7.98
CA LEU A 47 12.52 7.04 7.32
C LEU A 47 13.84 7.35 6.62
N ASN A 48 13.96 8.51 5.95
CA ASN A 48 15.21 8.93 5.32
C ASN A 48 16.32 9.16 6.35
N LEU A 49 16.00 9.86 7.45
CA LEU A 49 16.93 10.07 8.55
C LEU A 49 17.43 8.74 9.14
N LYS A 50 16.51 7.80 9.38
CA LYS A 50 16.85 6.48 9.92
C LYS A 50 17.66 5.62 8.95
N THR A 51 17.33 5.71 7.66
CA THR A 51 18.10 5.04 6.60
C THR A 51 19.54 5.57 6.56
N THR A 52 19.71 6.89 6.65
CA THR A 52 21.03 7.52 6.69
C THR A 52 21.83 7.08 7.92
N GLU A 53 21.19 7.00 9.10
CA GLU A 53 21.79 6.45 10.32
C GLU A 53 22.30 5.02 10.08
N PHE A 54 21.48 4.15 9.48
CA PHE A 54 21.86 2.76 9.21
C PHE A 54 23.01 2.67 8.21
N HIS A 55 23.03 3.53 7.19
CA HIS A 55 24.13 3.61 6.23
C HIS A 55 25.43 4.02 6.89
N LEU A 56 25.40 4.99 7.80
CA LEU A 56 26.57 5.42 8.59
C LEU A 56 27.11 4.30 9.49
N LEU A 57 26.24 3.39 9.95
CA LEU A 57 26.62 2.19 10.70
C LEU A 57 27.15 1.05 9.82
N GLY A 58 27.20 1.23 8.50
CA GLY A 58 27.70 0.26 7.53
C GLY A 58 26.63 -0.58 6.82
N TYR A 59 25.35 -0.37 7.12
CA TYR A 59 24.24 -1.11 6.51
C TYR A 59 23.68 -0.41 5.26
N THR A 60 24.55 -0.14 4.28
CA THR A 60 24.24 0.66 3.08
C THR A 60 23.17 0.06 2.16
N GLN A 61 22.89 -1.23 2.28
CA GLN A 61 21.91 -1.95 1.46
C GLN A 61 20.47 -1.77 1.96
N ILE A 62 20.27 -1.30 3.19
CA ILE A 62 18.92 -1.13 3.74
C ILE A 62 18.31 0.14 3.16
N SER A 63 17.19 0.04 2.44
CA SER A 63 16.54 1.20 1.82
C SER A 63 15.39 1.75 2.65
N GLN A 64 14.95 2.97 2.33
CA GLN A 64 13.75 3.56 2.91
C GLN A 64 12.50 2.69 2.66
N ALA A 65 12.43 2.05 1.49
CA ALA A 65 11.32 1.16 1.13
C ALA A 65 11.31 -0.11 1.99
N ASP A 66 12.49 -0.62 2.35
CA ASP A 66 12.62 -1.78 3.23
C ASP A 66 12.17 -1.45 4.66
N LEU A 67 12.55 -0.29 5.17
CA LEU A 67 12.09 0.17 6.49
C LEU A 67 10.57 0.40 6.50
N TRP A 68 10.01 0.95 5.43
CA TRP A 68 8.56 1.06 5.28
C TRP A 68 7.88 -0.32 5.26
N ARG A 69 8.42 -1.28 4.50
CA ARG A 69 7.92 -2.67 4.46
C ARG A 69 7.93 -3.30 5.84
N TYR A 70 9.03 -3.16 6.59
CA TYR A 70 9.15 -3.62 7.96
C TYR A 70 8.05 -3.04 8.88
N LEU A 71 7.81 -1.72 8.79
CA LEU A 71 6.79 -1.08 9.63
C LEU A 71 5.39 -1.64 9.35
N ILE A 72 4.96 -1.69 8.09
CA ILE A 72 3.59 -2.13 7.76
C ILE A 72 3.39 -3.64 7.92
N SER A 73 4.44 -4.44 7.67
CA SER A 73 4.32 -5.91 7.61
C SER A 73 4.61 -6.59 8.95
N PHE A 74 5.37 -5.93 9.82
CA PHE A 74 5.81 -6.50 11.09
C PHE A 74 5.44 -5.61 12.28
N SER A 75 6.00 -4.40 12.36
CA SER A 75 5.85 -3.54 13.55
C SER A 75 4.40 -3.10 13.79
N TRP A 76 3.70 -2.71 12.72
CA TRP A 76 2.33 -2.21 12.73
C TRP A 76 1.34 -3.22 12.14
N LYS A 77 1.74 -4.50 12.04
CA LYS A 77 0.93 -5.57 11.44
C LYS A 77 -0.48 -5.66 12.02
N LYS A 78 -0.62 -5.46 13.34
CA LYS A 78 -1.90 -5.54 14.05
C LYS A 78 -2.60 -4.19 14.15
N MET A 79 -1.83 -3.11 14.35
CA MET A 79 -2.36 -1.77 14.55
C MET A 79 -1.26 -0.75 14.27
N ILE A 80 -1.62 0.29 13.51
CA ILE A 80 -0.77 1.47 13.33
C ILE A 80 -1.01 2.41 14.53
N PRO A 81 0.04 2.94 15.17
CA PRO A 81 -0.12 3.90 16.27
C PRO A 81 -0.97 5.10 15.85
N ILE A 82 -1.92 5.48 16.70
CA ILE A 82 -2.91 6.52 16.39
C ILE A 82 -2.24 7.90 16.30
N HIS A 83 -1.26 8.16 17.17
CA HIS A 83 -0.60 9.45 17.24
C HIS A 83 0.69 9.48 16.43
N TYR A 84 0.88 10.56 15.68
CA TYR A 84 2.05 10.75 14.82
C TYR A 84 3.39 10.67 15.58
N TYR A 85 3.47 11.19 16.82
CA TYR A 85 4.69 11.11 17.61
C TYR A 85 5.07 9.65 17.97
N GLN A 86 4.08 8.78 18.19
CA GLN A 86 4.32 7.35 18.46
C GLN A 86 4.84 6.64 17.21
N GLN A 87 4.34 7.02 16.04
CA GLN A 87 4.85 6.50 14.76
C GLN A 87 6.32 6.89 14.57
N ILE A 88 6.68 8.14 14.88
CA ILE A 88 8.07 8.61 14.84
C ILE A 88 8.93 7.86 15.85
N GLU A 89 8.46 7.71 17.10
CA GLU A 89 9.17 6.99 18.14
C GLU A 89 9.49 5.55 17.71
N CYS A 90 8.53 4.83 17.12
CA CYS A 90 8.77 3.51 16.55
C CYS A 90 9.88 3.51 15.48
N ILE A 91 9.92 4.52 14.61
CA ILE A 91 10.97 4.65 13.59
C ILE A 91 12.32 4.93 14.24
N MET A 92 12.37 5.82 15.22
CA MET A 92 13.60 6.25 15.86
C MET A 92 14.22 5.19 16.76
N GLN A 93 13.40 4.32 17.37
CA GLN A 93 13.86 3.20 18.19
C GLN A 93 14.33 1.99 17.36
N LEU A 94 14.03 1.96 16.06
CA LEU A 94 14.39 0.83 15.19
C LEU A 94 15.92 0.63 15.15
N THR A 95 16.38 -0.61 15.30
CA THR A 95 17.80 -0.96 15.11
C THR A 95 18.02 -1.77 13.83
N PRO A 96 19.25 -1.82 13.28
CA PRO A 96 19.55 -2.69 12.16
C PRO A 96 19.26 -4.16 12.45
N ASN A 97 19.49 -4.60 13.69
CA ASN A 97 19.22 -5.98 14.10
C ASN A 97 17.73 -6.33 14.03
N ASP A 98 16.85 -5.42 14.41
CA ASP A 98 15.40 -5.62 14.32
C ASP A 98 14.96 -5.85 12.87
N TYR A 99 15.47 -5.02 11.95
CA TYR A 99 15.20 -5.17 10.52
C TYR A 99 15.77 -6.49 9.97
N LEU A 100 17.02 -6.84 10.30
CA LEU A 100 17.66 -8.05 9.81
C LEU A 100 16.97 -9.33 10.30
N ASN A 101 16.48 -9.34 11.53
CA ASN A 101 15.67 -10.44 12.05
C ASN A 101 14.38 -10.60 11.23
N PHE A 102 13.68 -9.51 10.95
CA PHE A 102 12.50 -9.52 10.08
C PHE A 102 12.82 -10.02 8.68
N ALA A 103 13.87 -9.48 8.04
CA ALA A 103 14.26 -9.84 6.68
C ALA A 103 14.67 -11.31 6.58
N SER A 104 15.33 -11.84 7.61
CA SER A 104 15.71 -13.26 7.67
C SER A 104 14.49 -14.18 7.73
N VAL A 105 13.49 -13.83 8.56
CA VAL A 105 12.23 -14.59 8.64
C VAL A 105 11.46 -14.50 7.32
N GLU A 106 11.38 -13.32 6.72
CA GLU A 106 10.72 -13.10 5.42
C GLU A 106 11.36 -13.96 4.31
N ALA A 107 12.70 -14.02 4.27
CA ALA A 107 13.43 -14.82 3.29
C ALA A 107 13.26 -16.34 3.48
N LEU A 108 12.99 -16.81 4.70
CA LEU A 108 12.71 -18.23 4.98
C LEU A 108 11.25 -18.60 4.67
N VAL A 109 10.30 -17.71 4.94
CA VAL A 109 8.87 -17.96 4.72
C VAL A 109 8.47 -17.79 3.25
N SER A 110 9.07 -16.82 2.54
CA SER A 110 8.72 -16.52 1.14
C SER A 110 8.85 -17.74 0.20
N PRO A 111 9.93 -18.54 0.24
CA PRO A 111 10.02 -19.78 -0.53
C PRO A 111 8.92 -20.79 -0.17
N ILE A 112 8.61 -20.95 1.12
CA ILE A 112 7.61 -21.93 1.57
C ILE A 112 6.21 -21.57 1.05
N SER A 113 5.85 -20.28 1.09
CA SER A 113 4.58 -19.81 0.52
C SER A 113 4.48 -20.01 -0.99
N LEU A 114 5.59 -19.94 -1.73
CA LEU A 114 5.63 -20.19 -3.17
C LEU A 114 5.60 -21.69 -3.51
N LEU A 115 6.10 -22.55 -2.62
CA LEU A 115 6.11 -24.01 -2.79
C LEU A 115 4.73 -24.63 -2.49
N GLU A 116 3.96 -24.08 -1.55
CA GLU A 116 2.59 -24.54 -1.26
C GLU A 116 1.62 -24.37 -2.45
N ASP A 117 1.89 -23.39 -3.32
CA ASP A 117 1.10 -23.14 -4.54
C ASP A 117 1.48 -24.06 -5.71
N MET A 118 2.59 -24.80 -5.62
CA MET A 118 2.95 -25.80 -6.63
C MET A 118 2.28 -27.12 -6.28
N ASN A 119 1.16 -27.41 -6.95
CA ASN A 119 0.46 -28.67 -6.78
C ASN A 119 1.36 -29.85 -7.16
N ILE A 120 1.74 -30.67 -6.18
CA ILE A 120 2.58 -31.86 -6.36
C ILE A 120 1.88 -32.90 -7.25
N ASP A 121 0.56 -32.81 -7.39
CA ASP A 121 -0.24 -33.70 -8.24
C ASP A 121 0.12 -33.61 -9.74
N ASP A 122 0.74 -32.52 -10.19
CA ASP A 122 1.20 -32.36 -11.58
C ASP A 122 2.59 -33.00 -11.86
N LEU A 123 3.23 -33.57 -10.83
CA LEU A 123 4.56 -34.20 -10.89
C LEU A 123 4.54 -35.74 -10.83
N LEU A 124 3.36 -36.37 -10.75
CA LEU A 124 3.16 -37.83 -10.73
C LEU A 124 2.44 -38.33 -11.99
#